data_AF-A0AA39UN36-F1
#
_entry.id   AF-A0AA39UN36-F1
#
_cell.length_a   1.000
_cell.length_b   1.000
_cell.length_c   1.000
_cell.angle_alpha   90.00
_cell.angle_beta   90.00
_cell.angle_gamma   90.00
#
_symmetry.space_group_name_H-M   'P 1'
#
loop_
_entity.id
_entity.type
_entity.pdbx_description
1 polymer ?
#
loop_
_entity_poly.entity_id
_entity_poly.type
_entity_poly.pdbx_seq_one_letter_code
_entity_poly.pdbx_strand_id
1 'polypeptide(L)'
;MFKSHSFGPNWSEVVYLWVAFQVTNNFNSNDKLSAKGHPKCVGQWIARARSQKWRPTYANLDIVSKFQEPFWDWWANLQPEDCMGGSEDGIEDLRHEPDGHLVQIHPSTDVNWECLKTYLGKNGLVSVMVALFFWSVGVEALPQTTHHERARYKEAQKELTFAMGDASYALQSMLI
;
A
#
# COMPACT_ATOMS: atom_id res chain seq x y z
N MET A 1 10.18 4.56 12.85
CA MET A 1 8.74 4.71 12.55
C MET A 1 8.07 3.34 12.46
N PHE A 2 8.41 2.47 11.50
CA PHE A 2 7.69 1.21 11.29
C PHE A 2 7.76 0.17 12.42
N LYS A 3 8.75 0.26 13.32
CA LYS A 3 8.84 -0.56 14.54
C LYS A 3 8.16 0.04 15.77
N SER A 4 7.54 1.23 15.66
CA SER A 4 6.97 1.89 16.84
C SER A 4 5.64 1.28 17.30
N HIS A 5 4.97 0.49 16.46
CA HIS A 5 3.72 -0.22 16.73
C HIS A 5 3.81 -1.63 16.13
N SER A 6 3.20 -2.60 16.79
CA SER A 6 3.13 -4.00 16.34
C SER A 6 1.72 -4.28 15.82
N PHE A 7 1.52 -4.23 14.50
CA PHE A 7 0.25 -4.53 13.85
C PHE A 7 0.05 -6.04 13.55
N GLY A 8 0.81 -6.90 14.24
CA GLY A 8 0.75 -8.35 14.08
C GLY A 8 1.75 -8.94 13.08
N PRO A 9 1.61 -10.23 12.76
CA PRO A 9 2.58 -10.98 11.97
C PRO A 9 2.69 -10.49 10.52
N ASN A 10 1.57 -10.21 9.85
CA ASN A 10 1.55 -9.77 8.45
C ASN A 10 2.34 -8.46 8.26
N TRP A 11 2.17 -7.50 9.19
CA TRP A 11 2.96 -6.27 9.16
C TRP A 11 4.45 -6.52 9.36
N SER A 12 4.78 -7.41 10.30
CA SER A 12 6.17 -7.75 10.59
C SER A 12 6.85 -8.40 9.38
N GLU A 13 6.11 -9.24 8.67
CA GLU A 13 6.54 -9.88 7.42
C GLU A 13 6.79 -8.86 6.30
N VAL A 14 5.83 -7.98 5.99
CA VAL A 14 6.00 -6.92 4.97
C VAL A 14 7.22 -6.07 5.31
N VAL A 15 7.38 -5.65 6.58
CA VAL A 15 8.54 -4.85 7.01
C VAL A 15 9.84 -5.63 6.85
N TYR A 16 9.87 -6.91 7.19
CA TYR A 16 11.04 -7.76 7.01
C TYR A 16 11.42 -7.90 5.53
N LEU A 17 10.46 -8.25 4.67
CA LEU A 17 10.67 -8.40 3.23
C LEU A 17 11.13 -7.08 2.60
N TRP A 18 10.54 -5.95 2.99
CA TRP A 18 10.98 -4.64 2.53
C TRP A 18 12.42 -4.33 2.95
N VAL A 19 12.81 -4.61 4.20
CA VAL A 19 14.20 -4.43 4.65
C VAL A 19 15.15 -5.33 3.89
N ALA A 20 14.82 -6.61 3.73
CA ALA A 20 15.61 -7.57 2.96
C ALA A 20 15.83 -7.07 1.52
N PHE A 21 14.74 -6.64 0.87
CA PHE A 21 14.77 -6.09 -0.47
C PHE A 21 15.69 -4.87 -0.61
N GLN A 22 15.61 -3.93 0.34
CA GLN A 22 16.46 -2.74 0.35
C GLN A 22 17.94 -3.07 0.53
N VAL A 23 18.25 -4.02 1.42
CA VAL A 23 19.62 -4.48 1.70
C VAL A 23 20.21 -5.19 0.48
N THR A 24 19.47 -6.11 -0.14
CA THR A 24 19.91 -6.85 -1.34
C THR A 24 20.26 -5.92 -2.49
N ASN A 25 19.54 -4.80 -2.64
CA ASN A 25 19.74 -3.86 -3.73
C ASN A 25 20.63 -2.65 -3.38
N ASN A 26 21.37 -2.70 -2.26
CA ASN A 26 22.31 -1.66 -1.82
C ASN A 26 21.73 -0.23 -1.76
N PHE A 27 20.42 -0.08 -1.60
CA PHE A 27 19.73 1.23 -1.61
C PHE A 27 20.01 2.08 -2.88
N ASN A 28 20.43 1.46 -3.99
CA ASN A 28 20.87 2.16 -5.19
C ASN A 28 19.68 2.49 -6.11
N SER A 29 18.98 3.58 -5.83
CA SER A 29 18.11 4.24 -6.83
C SER A 29 17.77 5.68 -6.44
N ASN A 30 17.60 6.54 -7.45
CA ASN A 30 17.00 7.87 -7.31
C ASN A 30 15.55 7.93 -7.82
N ASP A 31 15.02 6.81 -8.30
CA ASP A 31 13.70 6.75 -8.90
C ASP A 31 12.60 6.87 -7.85
N LYS A 32 11.46 7.41 -8.30
CA LYS A 32 10.33 7.76 -7.47
C LYS A 32 9.11 7.02 -8.01
N LEU A 33 8.33 6.43 -7.11
CA LEU A 33 6.99 5.96 -7.49
C LEU A 33 6.15 7.16 -7.94
N SER A 34 5.24 6.91 -8.86
CA SER A 34 4.25 7.88 -9.27
C SER A 34 3.51 8.43 -8.04
N ALA A 35 3.43 9.75 -7.94
CA ALA A 35 2.61 10.43 -6.93
C ALA A 35 1.13 10.47 -7.33
N LYS A 36 0.78 10.02 -8.55
CA LYS A 36 -0.59 9.99 -9.05
C LYS A 36 -1.38 8.95 -8.26
N GLY A 37 -2.48 9.37 -7.63
CA GLY A 37 -3.40 8.48 -6.94
C GLY A 37 -3.03 8.08 -5.51
N HIS A 38 -1.79 8.33 -5.05
CA HIS A 38 -1.38 7.87 -3.71
C HIS A 38 -2.20 8.50 -2.57
N PRO A 39 -2.39 7.80 -1.43
CA PRO A 39 -3.12 8.35 -0.30
C PRO A 39 -2.57 9.72 0.14
N LYS A 40 -3.45 10.71 0.32
CA LYS A 40 -3.08 12.10 0.61
C LYS A 40 -2.13 12.25 1.82
N CYS A 41 -2.27 11.36 2.80
CA CYS A 41 -1.41 11.32 3.98
C CYS A 41 0.07 11.05 3.65
N VAL A 42 0.35 10.27 2.59
CA VAL A 42 1.71 10.00 2.10
C VAL A 42 2.33 11.26 1.52
N GLY A 43 1.62 11.97 0.65
CA GLY A 43 2.07 13.27 0.12
C GLY A 43 2.32 14.30 1.21
N GLN A 44 1.44 14.35 2.22
CA GLN A 44 1.60 15.21 3.40
C GLN A 44 2.82 14.85 4.26
N TRP A 45 3.15 13.56 4.38
CA TRP A 45 4.34 13.09 5.07
C TRP A 45 5.62 13.43 4.30
N ILE A 46 5.62 13.24 2.97
CA ILE A 46 6.74 13.60 2.09
C ILE A 46 7.01 15.10 2.17
N ALA A 47 5.97 15.94 2.07
CA ALA A 47 6.07 17.39 2.18
C ALA A 47 6.65 17.87 3.52
N ARG A 48 6.53 17.04 4.57
CA ARG A 48 7.09 17.28 5.90
C ARG A 48 8.45 16.62 6.09
N ALA A 49 9.23 16.54 5.02
CA ALA A 49 10.55 15.94 5.00
C ALA A 49 10.58 14.52 5.60
N ARG A 50 9.51 13.74 5.40
CA ARG A 50 9.40 12.36 5.87
C ARG A 50 9.54 12.24 7.40
N SER A 51 9.00 13.22 8.13
CA SER A 51 9.07 13.29 9.59
C SER A 51 8.64 11.99 10.26
N GLN A 52 9.51 11.43 11.10
CA GLN A 52 9.21 10.22 11.88
C GLN A 52 8.12 10.42 12.92
N LYS A 53 7.86 11.68 13.31
CA LYS A 53 6.90 12.06 14.36
C LYS A 53 5.53 12.45 13.80
N TRP A 54 5.45 12.86 12.54
CA TRP A 54 4.19 13.30 11.95
C TRP A 54 3.23 12.13 11.71
N ARG A 55 1.94 12.33 11.98
CA ARG A 55 0.86 11.39 11.72
C ARG A 55 -0.36 12.15 11.17
N PRO A 56 -1.21 11.52 10.34
CA PRO A 56 -2.51 12.08 10.00
C PRO A 56 -3.43 12.07 11.23
N THR A 57 -4.47 12.90 11.20
CA THR A 57 -5.50 12.95 12.25
C THR A 57 -6.55 11.88 11.99
N TYR A 58 -6.82 11.03 12.98
CA TYR A 58 -7.73 9.88 12.84
C TYR A 58 -9.13 10.09 13.42
N ALA A 59 -9.36 11.18 14.16
CA ALA A 59 -10.66 11.47 14.78
C ALA A 59 -11.76 11.65 13.71
N ASN A 60 -12.83 10.86 13.81
CA ASN A 60 -13.97 10.84 12.87
C ASN A 60 -13.58 10.65 11.41
N LEU A 61 -12.41 10.06 11.16
CA LEU A 61 -11.89 9.88 9.82
C LEU A 61 -12.57 8.67 9.18
N ASP A 62 -13.07 8.85 7.97
CA ASP A 62 -13.49 7.71 7.17
C ASP A 62 -12.27 6.98 6.62
N ILE A 63 -11.97 5.81 7.21
CA ILE A 63 -10.78 5.02 6.86
C ILE A 63 -10.83 4.53 5.41
N VAL A 64 -12.02 4.22 4.90
CA VAL A 64 -12.19 3.65 3.56
C VAL A 64 -11.78 4.68 2.50
N SER A 65 -12.42 5.85 2.48
CA SER A 65 -12.12 6.89 1.48
C SER A 65 -10.76 7.57 1.66
N LYS A 66 -10.13 7.46 2.83
CA LYS A 66 -8.84 8.14 3.11
C LYS A 66 -7.63 7.25 2.98
N PHE A 67 -7.79 5.94 3.10
CA PHE A 67 -6.68 5.00 3.02
C PHE A 67 -6.96 3.88 2.05
N GLN A 68 -8.06 3.14 2.22
CA GLN A 68 -8.32 1.93 1.44
C GLN A 68 -8.47 2.19 -0.05
N GLU A 69 -9.45 3.00 -0.45
CA GLU A 69 -9.70 3.28 -1.88
C GLU A 69 -8.48 3.93 -2.54
N PRO A 70 -7.86 5.00 -1.98
CA PRO A 70 -6.69 5.59 -2.61
C PRO A 70 -5.46 4.68 -2.60
N PHE A 71 -5.35 3.74 -1.65
CA PHE A 71 -4.27 2.76 -1.66
C PHE A 71 -4.45 1.80 -2.81
N TRP A 72 -5.63 1.20 -2.97
CA TRP A 72 -5.90 0.26 -4.06
C TRP A 72 -5.83 0.92 -5.42
N ASP A 73 -6.39 2.12 -5.57
CA ASP A 73 -6.26 2.92 -6.80
C ASP A 73 -4.78 3.14 -7.15
N TRP A 74 -3.98 3.53 -6.16
CA TRP A 74 -2.56 3.76 -6.37
C TRP A 74 -1.81 2.47 -6.67
N TRP A 75 -2.08 1.40 -5.92
CA TRP A 75 -1.43 0.11 -6.05
C TRP A 75 -1.69 -0.55 -7.40
N ALA A 76 -2.92 -0.43 -7.92
CA ALA A 76 -3.26 -0.84 -9.29
C ALA A 76 -2.39 -0.11 -10.32
N ASN A 77 -2.24 1.21 -10.22
CA ASN A 77 -1.38 1.99 -11.12
C ASN A 77 0.12 1.67 -10.99
N LEU A 78 0.55 0.90 -9.98
CA LEU A 78 1.93 0.45 -9.81
C LEU A 78 2.16 -0.96 -10.39
N GLN A 79 1.12 -1.62 -10.92
CA GLN A 79 1.25 -2.97 -11.45
C GLN A 79 2.12 -3.01 -12.71
N PRO A 80 2.81 -4.14 -12.97
CA PRO A 80 3.74 -4.28 -14.09
C PRO A 80 3.12 -4.08 -15.47
N GLU A 81 1.88 -4.53 -15.66
CA GLU A 81 1.12 -4.41 -16.90
C GLU A 81 0.87 -2.93 -17.27
N ASP A 82 0.70 -2.08 -16.26
CA ASP A 82 0.56 -0.63 -16.40
C ASP A 82 1.89 0.13 -16.31
N CYS A 83 2.97 -0.50 -15.82
CA CYS A 83 4.31 0.09 -15.79
C CYS A 83 5.03 0.01 -17.14
N MET A 84 4.67 -0.94 -18.02
CA MET A 84 5.30 -1.21 -19.31
C MET A 84 4.47 -0.68 -20.48
N GLY A 85 4.36 0.65 -20.58
CA GLY A 85 3.96 1.31 -21.82
C GLY A 85 2.63 2.06 -21.73
N GLY A 86 2.71 3.38 -21.91
CA GLY A 86 1.53 4.17 -22.23
C GLY A 86 0.88 3.64 -23.50
N SER A 87 -0.33 3.12 -23.36
CA SER A 87 -1.30 3.07 -24.45
C SER A 87 -2.15 4.33 -24.35
N GLU A 88 -2.07 5.22 -25.34
CA GLU A 88 -3.04 6.30 -25.54
C GLU A 88 -4.40 5.76 -26.04
N ASP A 89 -4.53 4.46 -26.26
CA ASP A 89 -5.77 3.82 -26.70
C ASP A 89 -6.36 2.95 -25.60
N GLY A 90 -7.49 3.42 -25.06
CA GLY A 90 -8.55 2.62 -24.44
C GLY A 90 -8.13 1.71 -23.28
N ILE A 91 -8.09 2.27 -22.07
CA ILE A 91 -8.25 1.46 -20.85
C ILE A 91 -9.69 0.93 -20.87
N GLU A 92 -9.90 -0.26 -21.42
CA GLU A 92 -11.05 -1.07 -21.04
C GLU A 92 -10.97 -1.30 -19.53
N ASP A 93 -12.11 -1.08 -18.87
CA ASP A 93 -12.25 -0.89 -17.44
C ASP A 93 -11.92 -2.18 -16.67
N LEU A 94 -10.63 -2.51 -16.53
CA LEU A 94 -10.09 -3.57 -15.64
C LEU A 94 -10.37 -3.27 -14.15
N ARG A 95 -11.25 -2.32 -13.84
CA ARG A 95 -11.57 -1.81 -12.50
C ARG A 95 -12.73 -2.57 -11.84
N HIS A 96 -13.49 -3.35 -12.60
CA HIS A 96 -14.69 -4.02 -12.09
C HIS A 96 -14.79 -5.46 -12.61
N GLU A 97 -14.87 -6.42 -11.69
CA GLU A 97 -15.58 -7.67 -11.99
C GLU A 97 -17.05 -7.32 -12.33
N PRO A 98 -17.79 -8.17 -13.07
CA PRO A 98 -19.17 -7.88 -13.50
C PRO A 98 -20.15 -7.53 -12.36
N ASP A 99 -19.76 -7.77 -11.11
CA ASP A 99 -20.50 -7.50 -9.88
C ASP A 99 -20.12 -6.17 -9.17
N GLY A 100 -19.25 -5.35 -9.77
CA GLY A 100 -18.84 -4.06 -9.24
C GLY A 100 -17.83 -4.12 -8.09
N HIS A 101 -17.21 -5.28 -7.86
CA HIS A 101 -16.10 -5.39 -6.90
C HIS A 101 -14.80 -4.93 -7.57
N LEU A 102 -14.00 -4.16 -6.82
CA LEU A 102 -12.66 -3.76 -7.24
C LEU A 102 -11.86 -5.01 -7.59
N VAL A 103 -11.27 -5.05 -8.80
CA VAL A 103 -10.51 -6.20 -9.27
C VAL A 103 -9.38 -6.50 -8.29
N GLN A 104 -9.57 -7.59 -7.55
CA GLN A 104 -8.62 -8.19 -6.64
C GLN A 104 -7.55 -8.85 -7.49
N ILE A 105 -6.27 -8.52 -7.29
CA ILE A 105 -5.21 -9.36 -7.85
C ILE A 105 -5.30 -10.70 -7.12
N HIS A 106 -5.75 -11.72 -7.86
CA HIS A 106 -5.65 -13.09 -7.41
C HIS A 106 -4.15 -13.45 -7.37
N PRO A 107 -3.61 -14.00 -6.27
CA PRO A 107 -2.20 -14.40 -6.15
C PRO A 107 -1.82 -15.61 -7.02
N SER A 108 -2.47 -15.81 -8.17
CA SER A 108 -2.19 -16.92 -9.11
C SER A 108 -1.79 -16.50 -10.51
N THR A 109 -1.72 -15.22 -10.82
CA THR A 109 -1.06 -14.78 -12.05
C THR A 109 0.39 -14.49 -11.73
N ASP A 110 1.28 -14.98 -12.59
CA ASP A 110 2.73 -14.82 -12.57
C ASP A 110 3.09 -13.35 -12.88
N VAL A 111 2.59 -12.44 -12.04
CA VAL A 111 2.73 -10.99 -12.20
C VAL A 111 4.17 -10.64 -11.87
N ASN A 112 4.90 -10.22 -12.90
CA ASN A 112 6.31 -9.92 -12.80
C ASN A 112 6.55 -8.52 -12.21
N TRP A 113 6.73 -8.45 -10.89
CA TRP A 113 6.98 -7.20 -10.16
C TRP A 113 8.41 -6.62 -10.34
N GLU A 114 9.25 -7.18 -11.23
CA GLU A 114 10.61 -6.68 -11.49
C GLU A 114 10.63 -5.19 -11.88
N CYS A 115 9.57 -4.68 -12.51
CA CYS A 115 9.46 -3.24 -12.82
C CYS A 115 9.61 -2.36 -11.57
N LEU A 116 9.16 -2.84 -10.41
CA LEU A 116 9.23 -2.12 -9.16
C LEU A 116 10.63 -2.12 -8.55
N LYS A 117 11.55 -2.98 -9.01
CA LYS A 117 12.94 -2.99 -8.53
C LYS A 117 13.66 -1.68 -8.74
N THR A 118 13.25 -0.94 -9.77
CA THR A 118 13.82 0.39 -10.07
C THR A 118 13.49 1.41 -8.98
N TYR A 119 12.38 1.28 -8.25
CA TYR A 119 11.91 2.27 -7.26
C TYR A 119 12.44 2.02 -5.84
N LEU A 120 13.75 1.86 -5.69
CA LEU A 120 14.42 1.78 -4.38
C LEU A 120 14.65 3.16 -3.73
N GLY A 121 14.38 4.25 -4.43
CA GLY A 121 14.72 5.61 -4.02
C GLY A 121 13.90 6.17 -2.86
N LYS A 122 14.19 7.43 -2.51
CA LYS A 122 13.62 8.14 -1.33
C LYS A 122 12.09 8.27 -1.32
N ASN A 123 11.45 8.13 -2.48
CA ASN A 123 9.98 8.12 -2.65
C ASN A 123 9.51 6.82 -3.31
N GLY A 124 10.34 5.78 -3.26
CA GLY A 124 10.10 4.46 -3.80
C GLY A 124 9.15 3.63 -2.93
N LEU A 125 9.43 2.33 -2.80
CA LEU A 125 8.62 1.39 -1.99
C LEU A 125 8.41 1.82 -0.53
N VAL A 126 9.28 2.66 0.03
CA VAL A 126 9.05 3.25 1.37
C VAL A 126 7.73 4.01 1.45
N SER A 127 7.25 4.61 0.35
CA SER A 127 5.96 5.29 0.28
C SER A 127 4.79 4.31 0.47
N VAL A 128 4.91 3.10 -0.07
CA VAL A 128 3.92 2.00 0.10
C VAL A 128 3.90 1.56 1.57
N MET A 129 5.08 1.36 2.16
CA MET A 129 5.22 1.04 3.59
C MET A 129 4.59 2.11 4.48
N VAL A 130 4.74 3.40 4.16
CA VAL A 130 4.10 4.49 4.89
C VAL A 130 2.59 4.50 4.72
N ALA A 131 2.08 4.23 3.52
CA ALA A 131 0.64 4.15 3.27
C ALA A 131 0.01 3.05 4.14
N LEU A 132 0.56 1.83 4.10
CA LEU A 132 0.13 0.70 4.93
C LEU A 132 0.26 1.00 6.42
N PHE A 133 1.35 1.63 6.84
CA PHE A 133 1.53 2.04 8.24
C PHE A 133 0.44 3.01 8.70
N PHE A 134 0.17 4.08 7.94
CA PHE A 134 -0.85 5.06 8.32
C PHE A 134 -2.25 4.48 8.30
N TRP A 135 -2.53 3.59 7.34
CA TRP A 135 -3.79 2.86 7.29
C TRP A 135 -3.94 1.96 8.52
N SER A 136 -2.89 1.23 8.92
CA SER A 136 -2.89 0.37 10.12
C SER A 136 -3.24 1.14 11.38
N VAL A 137 -2.59 2.28 11.60
CA VAL A 137 -2.92 3.17 12.73
C VAL A 137 -4.36 3.68 12.65
N GLY A 138 -4.86 3.92 11.43
CA GLY A 138 -6.25 4.34 11.22
C GLY A 138 -7.27 3.26 11.56
N VAL A 139 -6.99 2.00 11.22
CA VAL A 139 -7.83 0.86 11.60
C VAL A 139 -7.83 0.67 13.12
N GLU A 140 -6.68 0.76 13.78
CA GLU A 140 -6.60 0.67 15.26
C GLU A 140 -7.36 1.80 15.97
N ALA A 141 -7.44 2.98 15.36
CA ALA A 141 -8.16 4.12 15.91
C ALA A 141 -9.69 4.05 15.74
N LEU A 142 -10.22 3.07 15.02
CA LEU A 142 -11.67 2.91 14.85
C LEU A 142 -12.35 2.57 16.18
N PRO A 143 -13.51 3.17 16.48
CA PRO A 143 -14.30 2.76 17.63
C PRO A 143 -14.81 1.33 17.44
N GLN A 144 -15.00 0.62 18.55
CA GLN A 144 -15.44 -0.78 18.58
C GLN A 144 -16.53 -1.02 19.65
N THR A 145 -17.22 0.04 20.07
CA THR A 145 -18.17 -0.01 21.18
C THR A 145 -19.45 -0.72 20.78
N THR A 146 -19.98 -0.38 19.60
CA THR A 146 -21.22 -0.95 19.06
C THR A 146 -20.97 -2.15 18.16
N HIS A 147 -22.03 -2.92 17.88
CA HIS A 147 -21.96 -4.03 16.93
C HIS A 147 -21.56 -3.57 15.52
N HIS A 148 -22.18 -2.48 15.05
CA HIS A 148 -21.89 -1.89 13.73
C HIS A 148 -20.43 -1.42 13.62
N GLU A 149 -19.92 -0.79 14.68
CA GLU A 149 -18.52 -0.38 14.78
C GLU A 149 -17.54 -1.57 14.71
N ARG A 150 -17.83 -2.66 15.41
CA ARG A 150 -17.02 -3.89 15.34
C ARG A 150 -17.05 -4.55 13.97
N ALA A 151 -18.20 -4.53 13.30
CA ALA A 151 -18.32 -5.03 11.93
C ALA A 151 -17.43 -4.22 10.98
N ARG A 152 -17.52 -2.89 11.04
CA ARG A 152 -16.66 -1.99 10.25
C ARG A 152 -15.17 -2.17 10.56
N TYR A 153 -14.80 -2.33 11.83
CA TYR A 153 -13.42 -2.62 12.22
C TYR A 153 -12.92 -3.92 11.60
N LYS A 154 -13.71 -5.00 11.68
CA LYS A 154 -13.34 -6.31 11.11
C LYS A 154 -13.17 -6.26 9.60
N GLU A 155 -14.05 -5.55 8.91
CA GLU A 155 -13.97 -5.36 7.46
C GLU A 155 -12.72 -4.57 7.08
N ALA A 156 -12.47 -3.43 7.74
CA ALA A 156 -11.25 -2.64 7.51
C ALA A 156 -9.96 -3.43 7.84
N GLN A 157 -10.00 -4.28 8.88
CA GLN A 157 -8.88 -5.16 9.24
C GLN A 157 -8.63 -6.26 8.19
N LYS A 158 -9.70 -6.82 7.61
CA LYS A 158 -9.62 -7.81 6.54
C LYS A 158 -8.97 -7.19 5.30
N GLU A 159 -9.43 -6.01 4.87
CA GLU A 159 -8.88 -5.29 3.71
C GLU A 159 -7.42 -4.90 3.91
N LEU A 160 -7.07 -4.39 5.09
CA LEU A 160 -5.69 -4.08 5.43
C LEU A 160 -4.80 -5.33 5.42
N THR A 161 -5.29 -6.46 5.94
CA THR A 161 -4.57 -7.73 5.92
C THR A 161 -4.31 -8.21 4.49
N PHE A 162 -5.31 -8.06 3.62
CA PHE A 162 -5.18 -8.39 2.21
C PHE A 162 -4.14 -7.49 1.52
N ALA A 163 -4.19 -6.18 1.73
CA ALA A 163 -3.20 -5.22 1.21
C ALA A 163 -1.77 -5.52 1.67
N MET A 164 -1.60 -5.94 2.94
CA MET A 164 -0.30 -6.38 3.45
C MET A 164 0.18 -7.67 2.76
N GLY A 165 -0.72 -8.64 2.57
CA GLY A 165 -0.39 -9.89 1.86
C GLY A 165 0.08 -9.65 0.43
N ASP A 166 -0.62 -8.77 -0.29
CA ASP A 166 -0.27 -8.44 -1.68
C ASP A 166 1.07 -7.69 -1.78
N ALA A 167 1.31 -6.74 -0.87
CA ALA A 167 2.61 -6.08 -0.77
C ALA A 167 3.75 -7.06 -0.39
N SER A 168 3.51 -8.01 0.51
CA SER A 168 4.47 -9.08 0.83
C SER A 168 4.79 -9.92 -0.40
N TYR A 169 3.77 -10.34 -1.16
CA TYR A 169 3.95 -11.13 -2.38
C TYR A 169 4.80 -10.37 -3.43
N ALA A 170 4.50 -9.09 -3.67
CA ALA A 170 5.29 -8.26 -4.57
C ALA A 170 6.76 -8.13 -4.10
N LEU A 171 6.99 -7.90 -2.80
CA LEU A 171 8.34 -7.81 -2.25
C LEU A 171 9.10 -9.14 -2.34
N GLN A 172 8.42 -10.26 -2.12
CA GLN A 172 9.01 -11.58 -2.19
C GLN A 172 9.37 -11.98 -3.62
N SER A 173 8.51 -11.69 -4.60
CA SER A 173 8.80 -11.98 -6.01
C SER A 173 10.02 -11.19 -6.51
N MET A 174 10.23 -9.96 -6.02
CA MET A 174 11.43 -9.18 -6.32
C MET A 174 12.71 -9.64 -5.59
N LEU A 175 12.64 -10.60 -4.66
CA LEU A 175 13.80 -11.13 -3.93
C LEU A 175 14.38 -12.41 -4.52
N ILE A 176 13.65 -13.05 -5.44
CA ILE A 176 14.04 -14.28 -6.15
C ILE A 176 14.79 -13.89 -7.43
#